data_AF-A0A7Y2BU12-F1
#
_entry.id   AF-A0A7Y2BU12-F1
#
_cell.length_a   1.000
_cell.length_b   1.000
_cell.length_c   1.000
_cell.angle_alpha   90.00
_cell.angle_beta   90.00
_cell.angle_gamma   90.00
#
_symmetry.space_group_name_H-M   'P 1'
#
loop_
_entity.id
_entity.type
_entity.pdbx_description
1 polymer ?
#
loop_
_entity_poly.entity_id
_entity_poly.type
_entity_poly.pdbx_seq_one_letter_code
_entity_poly.pdbx_strand_id
1 'polypeptide(L)'
;MTCKLLSSGYGNSMSDILDTASQSDPISPVEIVHDVEDIVVDGHLEQHYNFVDYHFEKYGAYCWARTYLDEIDSVSLHGPYRDRGSEQEVSAPELRNEVIAYLKRRFSVIEAPGDRGPETIWERAG
;
A
#
# COMPACT_ATOMS: atom_id res chain seq x y z
N MET A 1 24.92 48.27 -39.26
CA MET A 1 25.30 46.96 -38.71
C MET A 1 24.30 46.63 -37.62
N THR A 2 23.41 45.66 -37.87
CA THR A 2 22.36 45.23 -36.95
C THR A 2 22.60 43.76 -36.69
N CYS A 3 22.93 43.40 -35.45
CA CYS A 3 23.12 42.00 -35.06
C CYS A 3 21.96 41.55 -34.15
N LYS A 4 21.27 40.51 -34.62
CA LYS A 4 20.28 39.69 -33.92
C LYS A 4 20.89 39.01 -32.69
N LEU A 5 20.08 38.85 -31.63
CA LEU A 5 20.22 37.74 -30.68
C LEU A 5 18.85 37.04 -30.53
N LEU A 6 18.94 35.72 -30.40
CA LEU A 6 17.92 34.72 -30.71
C LEU A 6 17.00 34.42 -29.52
N SER A 7 15.77 34.02 -29.86
CA SER A 7 14.81 33.33 -28.99
C SER A 7 15.43 32.08 -28.37
N SER A 8 15.42 31.98 -27.03
CA SER A 8 15.37 30.71 -26.30
C SER A 8 14.92 31.00 -24.87
N GLY A 9 13.60 30.98 -24.66
CA GLY A 9 13.01 30.95 -23.34
C GLY A 9 12.30 29.61 -23.19
N TYR A 10 13.00 28.63 -22.62
CA TYR A 10 12.40 27.41 -22.09
C TYR A 10 11.36 27.83 -21.04
N GLY A 11 10.10 27.86 -21.45
CA GLY A 11 8.98 27.97 -20.53
C GLY A 11 8.78 26.62 -19.85
N ASN A 12 9.60 26.33 -18.83
CA ASN A 12 9.19 25.33 -17.85
C ASN A 12 8.06 25.98 -17.05
N SER A 13 6.83 25.66 -17.44
CA SER A 13 5.65 26.07 -16.70
C SER A 13 5.77 25.51 -15.29
N MET A 14 5.72 26.40 -14.30
CA MET A 14 5.77 26.06 -12.87
C MET A 14 4.58 25.19 -12.43
N SER A 15 3.59 24.97 -13.32
CA SER A 15 2.49 24.01 -13.17
C SER A 15 2.93 22.56 -13.29
N ASP A 16 3.96 22.25 -14.08
CA ASP A 16 4.29 20.86 -14.42
C ASP A 16 5.13 20.18 -13.32
N ILE A 17 5.75 20.99 -12.44
CA ILE A 17 6.52 20.53 -11.28
C ILE A 17 5.60 20.21 -10.08
N LEU A 18 4.37 20.74 -10.07
CA LEU A 18 3.41 20.53 -8.98
C LEU A 18 2.49 19.32 -9.18
N ASP A 19 2.45 18.73 -10.38
CA ASP A 19 1.50 17.66 -10.70
C ASP A 19 1.87 16.30 -10.07
N THR A 20 3.12 16.10 -9.66
CA THR A 20 3.53 14.86 -8.97
C THR A 20 3.10 14.83 -7.49
N ALA A 21 2.75 15.97 -6.89
CA ALA A 21 2.40 16.08 -5.48
C ALA A 21 0.87 16.09 -5.20
N SER A 22 0.02 16.04 -6.24
CA SER A 22 -1.41 16.31 -6.12
C SER A 22 -2.34 15.10 -6.28
N GLN A 23 -1.83 13.87 -6.36
CA GLN A 23 -2.73 12.71 -6.26
C GLN A 23 -2.96 12.36 -4.79
N SER A 24 -4.02 12.93 -4.21
CA SER A 24 -4.55 12.49 -2.93
C SER A 24 -4.86 10.99 -2.98
N ASP A 25 -4.55 10.27 -1.91
CA ASP A 25 -4.96 8.87 -1.81
C ASP A 25 -6.49 8.75 -1.84
N PRO A 26 -7.05 7.78 -2.59
CA PRO A 26 -8.50 7.60 -2.68
C PRO A 26 -9.13 7.08 -1.37
N ILE A 27 -8.29 6.57 -0.47
CA ILE A 27 -8.64 6.09 0.87
C ILE A 27 -7.48 6.40 1.84
N SER A 28 -7.77 6.46 3.13
CA SER A 28 -6.77 6.49 4.19
C SER A 28 -7.09 5.41 5.21
N PRO A 29 -6.08 4.82 5.86
CA PRO A 29 -6.33 3.84 6.91
C PRO A 29 -7.12 4.51 8.06
N VAL A 30 -8.09 3.78 8.60
CA VAL A 30 -8.82 4.20 9.79
C VAL A 30 -7.99 3.99 11.06
N GLU A 31 -7.02 3.08 11.01
CA GLU A 31 -6.07 2.80 12.08
C GLU A 31 -4.77 2.24 11.50
N ILE A 32 -3.64 2.57 12.15
CA ILE A 32 -2.34 1.98 11.86
C ILE A 32 -1.81 1.42 13.19
N VAL A 33 -1.53 0.13 13.22
CA VAL A 33 -1.04 -0.58 14.41
C VAL A 33 0.37 -1.07 14.14
N HIS A 34 1.28 -0.81 15.07
CA HIS A 34 2.61 -1.39 15.09
C HIS A 34 2.66 -2.39 16.24
N ASP A 35 3.02 -3.63 15.95
CA ASP A 35 3.07 -4.69 16.96
C ASP A 35 4.17 -5.71 16.65
N VAL A 36 4.42 -6.60 17.61
CA VAL A 36 5.43 -7.64 17.55
C VAL A 36 4.82 -8.97 17.97
N GLU A 37 5.06 -10.01 17.17
CA GLU A 37 4.60 -11.37 17.43
C GLU A 37 5.80 -12.32 17.59
N ASP A 38 5.89 -12.96 18.76
CA ASP A 38 6.89 -13.97 19.09
C ASP A 38 6.28 -15.37 18.98
N ILE A 39 6.87 -16.24 18.16
CA ILE A 39 6.51 -17.66 18.09
C ILE A 39 7.54 -18.46 18.88
N VAL A 40 7.06 -19.11 19.95
CA VAL A 40 7.86 -19.91 20.87
C VAL A 40 7.45 -21.38 20.74
N VAL A 41 8.40 -22.26 20.42
CA VAL A 41 8.20 -23.71 20.31
C VAL A 41 9.12 -24.41 21.30
N ASP A 42 8.58 -25.35 22.09
CA ASP A 42 9.33 -26.10 23.11
C ASP A 42 10.15 -25.22 24.09
N GLY A 43 9.67 -24.01 24.36
CA GLY A 43 10.33 -23.05 25.26
C GLY A 43 11.45 -22.23 24.62
N HIS A 44 11.67 -22.37 23.32
CA HIS A 44 12.65 -21.61 22.54
C HIS A 44 11.94 -20.62 21.60
N LEU A 45 12.47 -19.40 21.51
CA LEU A 45 12.01 -18.42 20.54
C LEU A 45 12.46 -18.88 19.14
N GLU A 46 11.49 -19.20 18.29
CA GLU A 46 11.73 -19.63 16.91
C GLU A 46 11.64 -18.45 15.94
N GLN A 47 10.65 -17.57 16.13
CA GLN A 47 10.39 -16.45 15.22
C GLN A 47 10.01 -15.20 16.01
N HIS A 48 10.45 -14.05 15.50
CA HIS A 48 10.16 -12.73 16.02
C HIS A 48 9.74 -11.84 14.87
N TYR A 49 8.44 -11.58 14.76
CA TYR A 49 7.85 -10.82 13.68
C TYR A 49 7.54 -9.41 14.15
N ASN A 50 8.13 -8.42 13.52
CA ASN A 50 7.88 -7.01 13.80
C ASN A 50 7.13 -6.41 12.60
N PHE A 51 5.90 -5.96 12.79
CA PHE A 51 5.02 -5.61 11.68
C PHE A 51 4.17 -4.36 11.93
N VAL A 52 3.73 -3.76 10.82
CA VAL A 52 2.76 -2.67 10.80
C VAL A 52 1.52 -3.10 10.03
N ASP A 53 0.37 -3.03 10.69
CA ASP A 53 -0.94 -3.24 10.11
C ASP A 53 -1.61 -1.92 9.76
N TYR A 54 -2.10 -1.81 8.53
CA TYR A 54 -2.92 -0.72 8.05
C TYR A 54 -4.36 -1.22 7.92
N HIS A 55 -5.28 -0.64 8.70
CA HIS A 55 -6.68 -1.01 8.68
C HIS A 55 -7.49 -0.03 7.83
N PHE A 56 -8.36 -0.54 6.96
CA PHE A 56 -9.20 0.26 6.07
C PHE A 56 -10.66 -0.16 6.21
N GLU A 57 -11.55 0.81 6.35
CA GLU A 57 -12.99 0.58 6.41
C GLU A 57 -13.72 1.56 5.50
N LYS A 58 -14.52 1.03 4.56
CA LYS A 58 -15.38 1.84 3.68
C LYS A 58 -16.47 0.95 3.08
N TYR A 59 -17.59 1.56 2.71
CA TYR A 59 -18.71 0.87 2.04
C TYR A 59 -19.28 -0.32 2.85
N GLY A 60 -19.13 -0.32 4.18
CA GLY A 60 -19.55 -1.41 5.05
C GLY A 60 -18.71 -2.70 4.91
N ALA A 61 -17.50 -2.58 4.39
CA ALA A 61 -16.51 -3.65 4.30
C ALA A 61 -15.18 -3.21 4.91
N TYR A 62 -14.33 -4.19 5.20
CA TYR A 62 -13.07 -4.01 5.89
C TYR A 62 -11.93 -4.73 5.15
N CYS A 63 -10.79 -4.04 5.01
CA CYS A 63 -9.54 -4.65 4.57
C CYS A 63 -8.45 -4.30 5.59
N TRP A 64 -7.43 -5.12 5.66
CA TRP A 64 -6.19 -4.74 6.32
C TRP A 64 -4.99 -5.20 5.54
N ALA A 65 -3.87 -4.50 5.71
CA ALA A 65 -2.64 -4.79 5.02
C ALA A 65 -1.48 -4.81 6.00
N ARG A 66 -0.64 -5.85 5.94
CA ARG A 66 0.52 -6.02 6.83
C ARG A 66 1.82 -5.87 6.06
N THR A 67 2.75 -5.11 6.62
CA THR A 67 4.15 -5.11 6.18
C THR A 67 5.02 -5.50 7.36
N TYR A 68 6.02 -6.35 7.12
CA TYR A 68 7.01 -6.69 8.13
C TYR A 68 8.19 -5.72 8.01
N LEU A 69 8.73 -5.28 9.15
CA LEU A 69 9.78 -4.25 9.18
C LEU A 69 11.14 -4.74 8.66
N ASP A 70 11.35 -6.05 8.59
CA ASP A 70 12.48 -6.69 7.92
C ASP A 70 12.28 -6.81 6.39
N GLU A 71 11.05 -6.71 5.89
CA GLU A 71 10.67 -6.75 4.48
C GLU A 71 9.81 -5.53 4.08
N ILE A 72 10.29 -4.31 4.37
CA ILE A 72 9.49 -3.09 4.28
C ILE A 72 9.00 -2.71 2.86
N ASP A 73 9.52 -3.36 1.82
CA ASP A 73 9.14 -3.13 0.42
C ASP A 73 7.88 -3.90 0.00
N SER A 74 7.47 -4.91 0.78
CA SER A 74 6.31 -5.76 0.52
C SER A 74 5.17 -5.51 1.51
N VAL A 75 3.95 -5.78 1.07
CA VAL A 75 2.75 -5.71 1.92
C VAL A 75 1.75 -6.81 1.53
N SER A 76 1.23 -7.53 2.51
CA SER A 76 0.17 -8.53 2.32
C SER A 76 -1.20 -7.92 2.60
N LEU A 77 -2.08 -7.90 1.60
CA LEU A 77 -3.45 -7.38 1.67
C LEU A 77 -4.45 -8.51 1.96
N HIS A 78 -5.22 -8.34 3.02
CA HIS A 78 -6.26 -9.26 3.48
C HIS A 78 -7.67 -8.66 3.34
N GLY A 79 -8.65 -9.51 3.07
CA GLY A 79 -10.03 -9.10 2.80
C GLY A 79 -10.30 -8.80 1.32
N PRO A 80 -11.44 -8.20 0.97
CA PRO A 80 -12.39 -7.56 1.88
C PRO A 80 -13.20 -8.54 2.73
N TYR A 81 -13.40 -8.19 3.99
CA TYR A 81 -14.26 -8.89 4.94
C TYR A 81 -15.46 -8.03 5.33
N ARG A 82 -16.45 -8.65 5.96
CA ARG A 82 -17.63 -7.96 6.47
C ARG A 82 -17.30 -6.89 7.52
N ASP A 83 -16.41 -7.22 8.45
CA ASP A 83 -15.97 -6.35 9.54
C ASP A 83 -14.62 -6.83 10.12
N ARG A 84 -14.05 -6.09 11.07
CA ARG A 84 -12.73 -6.34 11.64
C ARG A 84 -12.58 -7.67 12.40
N GLY A 85 -13.67 -8.23 12.91
CA GLY A 85 -13.67 -9.47 13.70
C GLY A 85 -14.06 -10.70 12.88
N SER A 86 -14.32 -10.53 11.59
CA SER A 86 -14.87 -11.55 10.72
C SER A 86 -13.86 -11.93 9.63
N GLU A 87 -13.64 -13.23 9.45
CA GLU A 87 -12.93 -13.78 8.28
C GLU A 87 -13.88 -14.05 7.10
N GLN A 88 -15.17 -13.76 7.24
CA GLN A 88 -16.13 -13.88 6.15
C GLN A 88 -15.82 -12.87 5.04
N GLU A 89 -15.28 -13.36 3.94
CA GLU A 89 -15.04 -12.57 2.73
C GLU A 89 -16.34 -12.04 2.14
N VAL A 90 -16.27 -10.81 1.66
CA VAL A 90 -17.37 -10.13 0.97
C VAL A 90 -16.87 -9.52 -0.34
N SER A 91 -17.76 -9.44 -1.33
CA SER A 91 -17.45 -8.73 -2.56
C SER A 91 -17.54 -7.22 -2.32
N ALA A 92 -16.39 -6.54 -2.28
CA ALA A 92 -16.28 -5.08 -2.20
C ALA A 92 -15.13 -4.58 -3.10
N PRO A 93 -15.28 -4.68 -4.44
CA PRO A 93 -14.20 -4.36 -5.38
C PRO A 93 -13.77 -2.90 -5.33
N GLU A 94 -14.67 -1.97 -5.02
CA GLU A 94 -14.35 -0.54 -4.88
C GLU A 94 -13.37 -0.31 -3.73
N LEU A 95 -13.66 -0.86 -2.53
CA LEU A 95 -12.75 -0.80 -1.39
C LEU A 95 -11.40 -1.40 -1.73
N ARG A 96 -11.39 -2.62 -2.30
CA ARG A 96 -10.15 -3.33 -2.64
C ARG A 96 -9.28 -2.51 -3.61
N ASN A 97 -9.89 -1.93 -4.64
CA ASN A 97 -9.17 -1.11 -5.63
C ASN A 97 -8.60 0.18 -5.03
N GLU A 98 -9.36 0.86 -4.16
CA GLU A 98 -8.88 2.06 -3.47
C GLU A 98 -7.71 1.75 -2.51
N VAL A 99 -7.81 0.65 -1.76
CA VAL A 99 -6.73 0.19 -0.87
C VAL A 99 -5.49 -0.18 -1.68
N ILE A 100 -5.65 -0.94 -2.76
CA ILE A 100 -4.53 -1.25 -3.66
C ILE A 100 -3.90 0.04 -4.18
N ALA A 101 -4.67 1.04 -4.61
CA ALA A 101 -4.12 2.32 -5.06
C ALA A 101 -3.32 3.06 -3.97
N TYR A 102 -3.78 3.03 -2.72
CA TYR A 102 -3.05 3.55 -1.56
C TYR A 102 -1.71 2.82 -1.35
N LEU A 103 -1.71 1.49 -1.44
CA LEU A 103 -0.52 0.65 -1.26
C LEU A 103 0.47 0.81 -2.45
N LYS A 104 -0.05 1.00 -3.67
CA LYS A 104 0.60 1.45 -4.92
C LYS A 104 1.81 2.36 -4.72
N ARG A 105 1.54 3.39 -3.92
CA ARG A 105 2.45 4.53 -3.73
C ARG A 105 3.52 4.27 -2.68
N ARG A 106 3.31 3.29 -1.81
CA ARG A 106 4.12 3.05 -0.60
C ARG A 106 4.97 1.80 -0.70
N PHE A 107 4.47 0.76 -1.34
CA PHE A 107 5.14 -0.54 -1.43
C PHE A 107 5.50 -0.85 -2.89
N SER A 108 6.54 -1.67 -3.06
CA SER A 108 7.01 -2.13 -4.36
C SER A 108 6.34 -3.45 -4.76
N VAL A 109 5.91 -4.25 -3.78
CA VAL A 109 5.20 -5.52 -3.97
C VAL A 109 3.94 -5.52 -3.13
N ILE A 110 2.82 -5.96 -3.72
CA ILE A 110 1.57 -6.22 -2.99
C ILE A 110 1.20 -7.67 -3.21
N GLU A 111 0.98 -8.38 -2.12
CA GLU A 111 0.56 -9.77 -2.08
C GLU A 111 -0.85 -9.91 -1.53
N ALA A 112 -1.49 -11.04 -1.78
CA ALA A 112 -2.73 -11.44 -1.14
C ALA A 112 -2.69 -12.93 -0.79
N PRO A 113 -3.50 -13.40 0.18
CA PRO A 113 -3.66 -14.83 0.41
C PRO A 113 -4.12 -15.56 -0.85
N GLY A 114 -3.42 -16.63 -1.22
CA GLY A 114 -3.78 -17.55 -2.30
C GLY A 114 -3.79 -19.01 -1.83
N ASP A 115 -4.22 -19.91 -2.70
CA ASP A 115 -4.48 -21.33 -2.35
C ASP A 115 -3.23 -22.09 -1.87
N ARG A 116 -2.03 -21.62 -2.26
CA ARG A 116 -0.74 -22.26 -1.96
C ARG A 116 0.18 -21.38 -1.12
N GLY A 117 -0.33 -20.28 -0.57
CA GLY A 117 0.45 -19.25 0.11
C GLY A 117 0.21 -17.88 -0.50
N PRO A 118 1.00 -16.86 -0.09
CA PRO A 118 0.89 -15.51 -0.65
C PRO A 118 1.09 -15.50 -2.16
N GLU A 119 0.22 -14.78 -2.86
CA GLU A 119 0.29 -14.55 -4.30
C GLU A 119 0.50 -13.06 -4.57
N THR A 120 1.50 -12.74 -5.39
CA THR A 120 1.74 -11.36 -5.82
C THR A 120 0.61 -10.89 -6.73
N ILE A 121 -0.13 -9.90 -6.28
CA ILE A 121 -1.24 -9.29 -7.05
C ILE A 121 -0.79 -8.03 -7.79
N TRP A 122 0.32 -7.43 -7.38
CA TRP A 122 0.94 -6.30 -8.08
C TRP A 122 2.41 -6.14 -7.70
N GLU A 123 3.22 -5.71 -8.67
CA GLU A 123 4.63 -5.39 -8.48
C GLU A 123 4.99 -4.13 -9.29
N ARG A 124 5.85 -3.27 -8.74
CA ARG A 124 6.36 -2.09 -9.44
C ARG A 124 7.37 -2.52 -10.51
N ALA A 125 7.09 -2.21 -11.77
CA ALA A 125 8.08 -2.37 -12.84
C ALA A 125 9.28 -1.47 -12.57
N GLY A 126 10.49 -2.06 -12.57
CA GLY A 126 11.77 -1.36 -12.41
C GLY A 126 12.20 -0.57 -13.64
#